data_AF-A0A4R1R1X3-F1
#
_entry.id   AF-A0A4R1R1X3-F1
#
_cell.length_a   1.000
_cell.length_b   1.000
_cell.length_c   1.000
_cell.angle_alpha   90.00
_cell.angle_beta   90.00
_cell.angle_gamma   90.00
#
_symmetry.space_group_name_H-M   'P 1'
#
loop_
_entity.id
_entity.type
_entity.pdbx_description
1 polymer ?
#
loop_
_entity_poly.entity_id
_entity_poly.type
_entity_poly.pdbx_seq_one_letter_code
_entity_poly.pdbx_strand_id
1 'polypeptide(L)'
;MYGIFMESVVIFKNYTGNRLTIILFLLSLVFLLFMEKDRRRRAIFVYTPLTLLFLFFFPIFRKVFVRLMSGEGDTYYRVLWLIPMGIIIAYAGVKLAALLYDKLEGRISSNQGNWMKRAVLAALAIAIAFCGKYVYASQYMSKAENLYHLPQTVIDICDLIAPEDGEERIWSVFPTDLVYFVRQYDTDIQMLYGREMVEPKWQYAEPVHTIMNNPTIIDIEELLKLTRERYCTYIVLPNNKEVTQAPENFGLELLDTIDGYPVYYDPVAASTK
;
A
#
# COMPACT_ATOMS: atom_id res chain seq x y z
N MET A 1 2.49 -28.38 -15.82
CA MET A 1 2.53 -26.96 -16.25
C MET A 1 1.19 -26.24 -16.08
N TYR A 2 0.05 -26.95 -15.99
CA TYR A 2 -1.27 -26.34 -15.80
C TYR A 2 -1.39 -25.50 -14.52
N GLY A 3 -0.77 -25.93 -13.40
CA GLY A 3 -0.78 -25.18 -12.13
C GLY A 3 -0.19 -23.78 -12.23
N ILE A 4 1.00 -23.63 -12.81
CA ILE A 4 1.71 -22.33 -12.92
C ILE A 4 0.93 -21.33 -13.79
N PHE A 5 0.35 -21.81 -14.89
CA PHE A 5 -0.49 -20.97 -15.74
C PHE A 5 -1.75 -20.52 -14.99
N MET A 6 -2.42 -21.44 -14.29
CA MET A 6 -3.60 -21.11 -13.48
C MET A 6 -3.26 -20.13 -12.35
N GLU A 7 -2.11 -20.26 -11.71
CA GLU A 7 -1.64 -19.28 -10.73
C GLU A 7 -1.46 -17.89 -11.38
N SER A 8 -0.92 -17.79 -12.60
CA SER A 8 -0.82 -16.50 -13.30
C SER A 8 -2.20 -15.94 -13.63
N VAL A 9 -3.17 -16.77 -14.00
CA VAL A 9 -4.57 -16.35 -14.20
C VAL A 9 -5.18 -15.81 -12.91
N VAL A 10 -4.96 -16.46 -11.78
CA VAL A 10 -5.43 -15.99 -10.46
C VAL A 10 -4.80 -14.64 -10.11
N ILE A 11 -3.49 -14.49 -10.30
CA ILE A 11 -2.78 -13.22 -10.09
C ILE A 11 -3.36 -12.12 -10.99
N PHE A 12 -3.57 -12.41 -12.27
CA PHE A 12 -4.15 -11.46 -13.22
C PHE A 12 -5.57 -11.02 -12.82
N LYS A 13 -6.40 -11.98 -12.37
CA LYS A 13 -7.76 -11.69 -11.88
C LYS A 13 -7.72 -10.77 -10.65
N ASN A 14 -6.81 -11.01 -9.71
CA ASN A 14 -6.65 -10.18 -8.52
C ASN A 14 -6.10 -8.78 -8.88
N TYR A 15 -5.15 -8.70 -9.82
CA TYR A 15 -4.59 -7.45 -10.30
C TYR A 15 -5.62 -6.56 -10.98
N THR A 16 -6.45 -7.15 -11.84
CA THR A 16 -7.39 -6.38 -12.67
C THR A 16 -8.56 -5.81 -11.87
N GLY A 17 -8.90 -6.40 -10.71
CA GLY A 17 -9.91 -5.89 -9.78
C GLY A 17 -11.29 -5.71 -10.44
N ASN A 18 -11.53 -4.54 -11.04
CA ASN A 18 -12.76 -4.22 -11.76
C ASN A 18 -12.77 -4.81 -13.19
N ARG A 19 -13.75 -5.69 -13.44
CA ARG A 19 -13.99 -6.33 -14.75
C ARG A 19 -14.21 -5.32 -15.88
N LEU A 20 -14.79 -4.15 -15.61
CA LEU A 20 -15.07 -3.15 -16.64
C LEU A 20 -13.79 -2.48 -17.16
N THR A 21 -12.86 -2.15 -16.26
CA THR A 21 -11.60 -1.48 -16.65
C THR A 21 -10.75 -2.40 -17.53
N ILE A 22 -10.69 -3.70 -17.22
CA ILE A 22 -9.93 -4.64 -18.05
C ILE A 22 -10.59 -4.87 -19.41
N ILE A 23 -11.92 -4.92 -19.49
CA ILE A 23 -12.63 -5.01 -20.78
C ILE A 23 -12.32 -3.76 -21.62
N LEU A 24 -12.39 -2.56 -21.02
CA LEU A 24 -12.08 -1.31 -21.70
C LEU A 24 -10.63 -1.28 -22.21
N PHE A 25 -9.68 -1.78 -21.40
CA PHE A 25 -8.28 -1.93 -21.80
C PHE A 25 -8.12 -2.89 -22.99
N LEU A 26 -8.75 -4.07 -22.94
CA LEU A 26 -8.66 -5.05 -24.03
C LEU A 26 -9.29 -4.52 -25.33
N LEU A 27 -10.44 -3.86 -25.24
CA LEU A 27 -11.07 -3.18 -26.38
C LEU A 27 -10.15 -2.09 -26.95
N SER A 28 -9.48 -1.32 -26.08
CA SER A 28 -8.51 -0.30 -26.49
C SER A 28 -7.32 -0.90 -27.23
N LEU A 29 -6.78 -2.04 -26.76
CA LEU A 29 -5.70 -2.75 -27.44
C LEU A 29 -6.12 -3.26 -28.83
N VAL A 30 -7.30 -3.89 -28.92
CA VAL A 30 -7.84 -4.39 -30.19
C VAL A 30 -8.07 -3.23 -31.16
N PHE A 31 -8.67 -2.14 -30.69
CA PHE A 31 -8.88 -0.94 -31.48
C PHE A 31 -7.57 -0.36 -32.02
N LEU A 32 -6.57 -0.16 -31.15
CA LEU A 32 -5.27 0.37 -31.55
C LEU A 32 -4.49 -0.57 -32.47
N LEU A 33 -4.68 -1.89 -32.35
CA LEU A 33 -4.05 -2.86 -33.24
C LEU A 33 -4.42 -2.63 -34.71
N PHE A 34 -5.68 -2.24 -34.97
CA PHE A 34 -6.19 -1.98 -36.32
C PHE A 34 -6.06 -0.50 -36.74
N MET A 35 -6.27 0.44 -35.82
CA MET A 35 -6.35 1.86 -36.15
C MET A 35 -5.02 2.60 -36.02
N GLU A 36 -4.06 2.09 -35.26
CA GLU A 36 -2.72 2.68 -35.18
C GLU A 36 -1.83 2.24 -36.33
N LYS A 37 -1.34 3.22 -37.09
CA LYS A 37 -0.47 3.00 -38.25
C LYS A 37 0.97 3.43 -37.96
N ASP A 38 1.19 4.37 -37.03
CA ASP A 38 2.52 4.81 -36.65
C ASP A 38 3.26 3.68 -35.92
N ARG A 39 4.37 3.22 -36.53
CA ARG A 39 5.17 2.11 -36.01
C ARG A 39 5.71 2.36 -34.61
N ARG A 40 6.09 3.59 -34.27
CA ARG A 40 6.60 3.96 -32.94
C ARG A 40 5.50 3.87 -31.90
N ARG A 41 4.32 4.42 -32.21
CA ARG A 41 3.16 4.38 -31.30
C ARG A 41 2.63 2.96 -31.11
N ARG A 42 2.59 2.14 -32.16
CA ARG A 42 2.26 0.71 -32.06
C ARG A 42 3.23 -0.06 -31.17
N ALA A 43 4.53 0.24 -31.26
CA ALA A 43 5.52 -0.42 -30.42
C ALA A 43 5.24 -0.23 -28.93
N ILE A 44 4.89 1.00 -28.54
CA ILE A 44 4.65 1.36 -27.14
C ILE A 44 3.25 0.93 -26.67
N PHE A 45 2.20 1.23 -27.43
CA PHE A 45 0.81 1.06 -26.97
C PHE A 45 0.17 -0.29 -27.32
N VAL A 46 0.79 -1.08 -28.20
CA VAL A 46 0.23 -2.36 -28.66
C VAL A 46 1.21 -3.49 -28.44
N TYR A 47 2.39 -3.43 -29.05
CA TYR A 47 3.34 -4.55 -29.01
C TYR A 47 3.90 -4.77 -27.61
N THR A 48 4.34 -3.72 -26.91
CA THR A 48 4.88 -3.85 -25.55
C THR A 48 3.86 -4.46 -24.58
N PRO A 49 2.60 -3.95 -24.47
CA PRO A 49 1.56 -4.58 -23.66
C PRO A 49 1.28 -6.03 -24.03
N LEU A 50 1.15 -6.36 -25.32
CA LEU A 50 0.86 -7.72 -25.77
C LEU A 50 2.02 -8.68 -25.45
N THR A 51 3.25 -8.25 -25.65
CA THR A 51 4.45 -9.03 -25.28
C THR A 51 4.53 -9.23 -23.78
N LEU A 52 4.28 -8.20 -22.98
CA LEU A 52 4.27 -8.31 -21.51
C LEU A 52 3.17 -9.25 -21.02
N LEU A 53 1.96 -9.17 -21.58
CA LEU A 53 0.89 -10.11 -21.26
C LEU A 53 1.26 -11.54 -21.67
N PHE A 54 1.81 -11.73 -22.87
CA PHE A 54 2.27 -13.03 -23.33
C PHE A 54 3.32 -13.63 -22.40
N LEU A 55 4.37 -12.86 -22.06
CA LEU A 55 5.41 -13.27 -21.13
C LEU A 55 4.82 -13.57 -19.74
N PHE A 56 3.90 -12.73 -19.26
CA PHE A 56 3.26 -12.92 -17.96
C PHE A 56 2.51 -14.26 -17.85
N PHE A 57 1.80 -14.66 -18.90
CA PHE A 57 1.12 -15.96 -18.95
C PHE A 57 2.06 -17.11 -19.32
N PHE A 58 3.27 -16.83 -19.80
CA PHE A 58 4.22 -17.86 -20.20
C PHE A 58 4.89 -18.52 -18.98
N PRO A 59 4.67 -19.83 -18.71
CA PRO A 59 5.12 -20.46 -17.45
C PRO A 59 6.63 -20.46 -17.25
N ILE A 60 7.42 -20.48 -18.33
CA ILE A 60 8.89 -20.46 -18.24
C ILE A 60 9.38 -19.09 -17.79
N PHE A 61 8.79 -18.02 -18.31
CA PHE A 61 9.13 -16.65 -17.91
C PHE A 61 8.91 -16.45 -16.41
N ARG A 62 7.76 -16.91 -15.89
CA ARG A 62 7.49 -16.91 -14.45
C ARG A 62 8.56 -17.65 -13.64
N LYS A 63 8.92 -18.88 -14.03
CA LYS A 63 9.94 -19.66 -13.31
C LYS A 63 11.28 -18.94 -13.24
N VAL A 64 11.71 -18.33 -14.35
CA VAL A 64 12.95 -17.56 -14.41
C VAL A 64 12.85 -16.33 -13.52
N PHE A 65 11.76 -15.57 -13.61
CA PHE A 65 11.54 -14.38 -12.78
C PHE A 65 11.59 -14.71 -11.28
N VAL A 66 10.84 -15.73 -10.84
CA VAL A 66 10.80 -16.13 -9.42
C VAL A 66 12.17 -16.58 -8.93
N ARG A 67 12.93 -17.30 -9.75
CA ARG A 67 14.30 -17.71 -9.41
C ARG A 67 15.25 -16.52 -9.26
N LEU A 68 15.11 -15.50 -10.10
CA LEU A 68 15.93 -14.29 -10.03
C LEU A 68 15.58 -13.40 -8.83
N MET A 69 14.31 -13.38 -8.41
CA MET A 69 13.81 -12.62 -7.26
C MET A 69 13.87 -13.43 -5.96
N SER A 70 14.94 -14.20 -5.74
CA SER A 70 15.19 -14.98 -4.52
C SER A 70 14.07 -15.97 -4.12
N GLY A 71 13.23 -16.41 -5.05
CA GLY A 71 12.11 -17.31 -4.78
C GLY A 71 10.80 -16.62 -4.39
N GLU A 72 10.75 -15.28 -4.34
CA GLU A 72 9.56 -14.52 -3.97
C GLU A 72 8.54 -14.44 -5.12
N GLY A 73 7.74 -15.50 -5.27
CA GLY A 73 6.65 -15.55 -6.26
C GLY A 73 5.59 -14.47 -6.09
N ASP A 74 5.51 -13.88 -4.90
CA ASP A 74 4.52 -12.88 -4.52
C ASP A 74 4.66 -11.56 -5.25
N THR A 75 5.84 -11.24 -5.76
CA THR A 75 6.08 -9.98 -6.47
C THR A 75 5.86 -10.10 -7.97
N TYR A 76 5.52 -11.29 -8.47
CA TYR A 76 5.38 -11.56 -9.91
C TYR A 76 4.33 -10.66 -10.60
N TYR A 77 3.28 -10.25 -9.89
CA TYR A 77 2.27 -9.35 -10.43
C TYR A 77 2.84 -7.98 -10.86
N ARG A 78 4.01 -7.57 -10.35
CA ARG A 78 4.67 -6.30 -10.72
C ARG A 78 5.02 -6.22 -12.20
N VAL A 79 5.15 -7.35 -12.91
CA VAL A 79 5.29 -7.36 -14.37
C VAL A 79 4.12 -6.64 -15.06
N LEU A 80 2.92 -6.72 -14.48
CA LEU A 80 1.73 -6.05 -15.00
C LEU A 80 1.77 -4.53 -14.79
N TRP A 81 2.57 -4.01 -13.85
CA TRP A 81 2.76 -2.57 -13.64
C TRP A 81 3.49 -1.88 -14.80
N LEU A 82 4.27 -2.65 -15.57
CA LEU A 82 4.95 -2.15 -16.76
C LEU A 82 3.97 -1.87 -17.91
N ILE A 83 2.71 -2.32 -17.81
CA ILE A 83 1.68 -2.08 -18.81
C ILE A 83 0.97 -0.76 -18.47
N PRO A 84 1.10 0.30 -19.29
CA PRO A 84 0.49 1.60 -19.01
C PRO A 84 -1.01 1.59 -19.41
N MET A 85 -1.82 0.77 -18.73
CA MET A 85 -3.22 0.51 -19.10
C MET A 85 -4.05 1.80 -19.21
N GLY A 86 -3.92 2.71 -18.24
CA GLY A 86 -4.64 3.99 -18.24
C GLY A 86 -4.28 4.89 -19.45
N ILE A 87 -2.99 4.95 -19.80
CA ILE A 87 -2.51 5.73 -20.96
C ILE A 87 -3.03 5.13 -22.27
N ILE A 88 -3.03 3.80 -22.38
CA ILE A 88 -3.53 3.08 -23.56
C ILE A 88 -5.03 3.33 -23.75
N ILE A 89 -5.82 3.26 -22.67
CA ILE A 89 -7.26 3.57 -22.69
C ILE A 89 -7.49 5.02 -23.12
N ALA A 90 -6.79 5.97 -22.50
CA ALA A 90 -6.92 7.38 -22.83
C ALA A 90 -6.55 7.68 -24.29
N TYR A 91 -5.43 7.12 -24.77
CA TYR A 91 -4.97 7.28 -26.14
C TYR A 91 -5.95 6.67 -27.16
N ALA A 92 -6.43 5.45 -26.89
CA ALA A 92 -7.45 4.81 -27.72
C ALA A 92 -8.73 5.65 -27.78
N GLY A 93 -9.18 6.19 -26.64
CA GLY A 93 -10.34 7.06 -26.56
C GLY A 93 -10.20 8.35 -27.37
N VAL A 94 -9.08 9.06 -27.22
CA VAL A 94 -8.81 10.28 -28.00
C VAL A 94 -8.72 9.97 -29.49
N LYS A 95 -8.09 8.86 -29.86
CA LYS A 95 -7.98 8.45 -31.26
C LYS A 95 -9.33 8.05 -31.86
N LEU A 96 -10.17 7.34 -31.10
CA LEU A 96 -11.55 7.05 -31.49
C LEU A 96 -12.35 8.33 -31.69
N ALA A 97 -12.20 9.30 -30.80
CA ALA A 97 -12.86 10.60 -30.92
C ALA A 97 -12.42 11.36 -32.19
N ALA A 98 -11.13 11.37 -32.50
CA ALA A 98 -10.60 11.95 -33.74
C ALA A 98 -11.17 11.26 -34.99
N LEU A 99 -11.22 9.92 -35.00
CA LEU A 99 -11.76 9.16 -36.13
C LEU A 99 -13.26 9.36 -36.34
N LEU A 100 -14.04 9.41 -35.26
CA LEU A 100 -15.47 9.73 -35.33
C LEU A 100 -15.68 11.15 -35.85
N TYR A 101 -14.82 12.10 -35.44
CA TYR A 101 -14.84 13.46 -35.93
C TYR A 101 -14.53 13.55 -37.43
N ASP A 102 -13.41 12.98 -37.91
CA ASP A 102 -13.02 13.04 -39.32
C ASP A 102 -14.12 12.48 -40.24
N LYS A 103 -14.83 11.45 -39.78
CA LYS A 103 -15.95 10.83 -40.49
C LYS A 103 -17.22 11.69 -40.50
N LEU A 104 -17.41 12.56 -39.50
CA LEU A 104 -18.56 13.45 -39.35
C LEU A 104 -18.32 14.84 -39.96
N GLU A 105 -17.08 15.34 -39.99
CA GLU A 105 -16.69 16.62 -40.60
C GLU A 105 -16.96 16.63 -42.11
N GLY A 106 -16.85 15.47 -42.79
CA GLY A 106 -17.30 15.30 -44.17
C GLY A 106 -18.81 15.52 -44.40
N ARG A 107 -19.60 15.76 -43.34
CA ARG A 107 -21.06 16.03 -43.38
C ARG A 107 -21.51 17.34 -42.72
N ILE A 108 -20.67 18.08 -41.98
CA ILE A 108 -21.12 19.18 -41.10
C ILE A 108 -20.18 20.41 -41.14
N SER A 109 -20.77 21.61 -41.19
CA SER A 109 -20.11 22.94 -41.27
C SER A 109 -19.21 23.28 -40.06
N SER A 110 -18.13 24.01 -40.34
CA SER A 110 -16.92 24.19 -39.51
C SER A 110 -17.12 24.76 -38.09
N ASN A 111 -18.23 25.45 -37.81
CA ASN A 111 -18.48 26.05 -36.49
C ASN A 111 -19.15 25.08 -35.49
N GLN A 112 -19.78 23.99 -35.95
CA GLN A 112 -20.32 22.92 -35.09
C GLN A 112 -19.27 21.88 -34.66
N GLY A 113 -18.08 21.85 -35.29
CA GLY A 113 -17.08 20.82 -35.00
C GLY A 113 -16.54 20.85 -33.56
N ASN A 114 -16.49 22.03 -32.93
CA ASN A 114 -15.84 22.21 -31.62
C ASN A 114 -16.68 21.72 -30.43
N TRP A 115 -18.02 21.86 -30.45
CA TRP A 115 -18.87 21.34 -29.36
C TRP A 115 -18.96 19.82 -29.40
N MET A 116 -18.93 19.22 -30.60
CA MET A 116 -18.90 17.76 -30.78
C MET A 116 -17.61 17.14 -30.23
N LYS A 117 -16.45 17.78 -30.43
CA LYS A 117 -15.18 17.35 -29.80
C LYS A 117 -15.29 17.28 -28.28
N ARG A 118 -15.90 18.30 -27.68
CA ARG A 118 -16.15 18.34 -26.23
C ARG A 118 -17.16 17.28 -25.79
N ALA A 119 -18.21 17.06 -26.57
CA ALA A 119 -19.23 16.05 -26.26
C ALA A 119 -18.68 14.62 -26.28
N VAL A 120 -17.87 14.26 -27.29
CA VAL A 120 -17.25 12.93 -27.37
C VAL A 120 -16.22 12.73 -26.25
N LEU A 121 -15.42 13.75 -25.94
CA LEU A 121 -14.48 13.70 -24.82
C LEU A 121 -15.23 13.55 -23.47
N ALA A 122 -16.31 14.30 -23.28
CA ALA A 122 -17.15 14.19 -22.08
C ALA A 122 -17.78 12.79 -21.96
N ALA A 123 -18.31 12.23 -23.05
CA ALA A 123 -18.85 10.87 -23.06
C ALA A 123 -17.79 9.83 -22.71
N LEU A 124 -16.55 9.97 -23.21
CA LEU A 124 -15.44 9.10 -22.88
C LEU A 124 -15.06 9.21 -21.39
N ALA A 125 -14.96 10.43 -20.86
CA ALA A 125 -14.65 10.67 -19.46
C ALA A 125 -15.71 10.06 -18.54
N ILE A 126 -16.98 10.20 -18.90
CA ILE A 126 -18.12 9.59 -18.18
C ILE A 126 -18.01 8.05 -18.22
N ALA A 127 -17.73 7.46 -19.40
CA ALA A 127 -17.56 6.01 -19.52
C ALA A 127 -16.41 5.48 -18.65
N ILE A 128 -15.28 6.20 -18.58
CA ILE A 128 -14.16 5.86 -17.70
C ILE A 128 -14.56 5.99 -16.22
N ALA A 129 -15.29 7.04 -15.85
CA ALA A 129 -15.76 7.22 -14.48
C ALA A 129 -16.66 6.06 -14.02
N PHE A 130 -17.56 5.57 -14.89
CA PHE A 130 -18.39 4.39 -14.63
C PHE A 130 -17.60 3.07 -14.54
N CYS A 131 -16.38 3.02 -15.10
CA CYS A 131 -15.50 1.85 -14.97
C CYS A 131 -14.78 1.80 -13.62
N GLY A 132 -14.87 2.84 -12.78
CA GLY A 132 -14.20 2.94 -11.48
C GLY A 132 -15.12 2.74 -10.28
N LYS A 133 -14.51 2.69 -9.09
CA LYS A 133 -15.22 2.88 -7.81
C LYS A 133 -14.71 4.17 -7.18
N TYR A 134 -15.60 4.85 -6.45
CA TYR A 134 -15.24 6.07 -5.74
C TYR A 134 -14.30 5.74 -4.57
N VAL A 135 -13.06 6.25 -4.62
CA VAL A 135 -11.99 5.90 -3.67
C VAL A 135 -12.35 6.32 -2.25
N TYR A 136 -12.98 7.48 -2.07
CA TYR A 136 -13.34 7.99 -0.74
C TYR A 136 -14.54 7.29 -0.09
N ALA A 137 -15.18 6.32 -0.78
CA ALA A 137 -16.15 5.43 -0.14
C ALA A 137 -15.49 4.21 0.54
N SER A 138 -14.17 4.07 0.43
CA SER A 138 -13.43 3.01 1.10
C SER A 138 -13.45 3.20 2.62
N GLN A 139 -13.69 2.14 3.38
CA GLN A 139 -13.55 2.14 4.84
C GLN A 139 -12.14 2.51 5.33
N TYR A 140 -11.14 2.36 4.46
CA TYR A 140 -9.74 2.70 4.75
C TYR A 140 -9.39 4.16 4.41
N MET A 141 -10.35 4.96 3.93
CA MET A 141 -10.13 6.36 3.61
C MET A 141 -10.85 7.22 4.63
N SER A 142 -10.09 7.81 5.56
CA SER A 142 -10.58 8.81 6.49
C SER A 142 -10.16 10.22 6.04
N LYS A 143 -10.82 11.23 6.58
CA LYS A 143 -10.35 12.61 6.44
C LYS A 143 -9.09 12.76 7.28
N ALA A 144 -8.04 13.38 6.73
CA ALA A 144 -6.83 13.67 7.47
C ALA A 144 -7.13 14.54 8.70
N GLU A 145 -6.61 14.15 9.85
CA GLU A 145 -6.75 14.84 11.13
C GLU A 145 -5.77 16.02 11.25
N ASN A 146 -4.57 15.84 10.70
CA ASN A 146 -3.46 16.79 10.75
C ASN A 146 -2.70 16.83 9.40
N LEU A 147 -1.68 17.70 9.31
CA LEU A 147 -0.84 17.88 8.11
C LEU A 147 -0.01 16.65 7.75
N TYR A 148 0.31 15.81 8.74
CA TYR A 148 1.09 14.59 8.53
C TYR A 148 0.26 13.43 7.96
N HIS A 149 -1.08 13.56 7.97
CA HIS A 149 -2.00 12.48 7.62
C HIS A 149 -1.79 11.21 8.46
N LEU A 150 -1.33 11.39 9.71
CA LEU A 150 -1.16 10.32 10.71
C LEU A 150 -2.22 10.49 11.81
N PRO A 151 -2.58 9.43 12.55
CA PRO A 151 -3.43 9.58 13.73
C PRO A 151 -2.78 10.54 14.73
N GLN A 152 -3.54 11.52 15.25
CA GLN A 152 -2.98 12.50 16.18
C GLN A 152 -2.41 11.84 17.45
N THR A 153 -3.06 10.79 17.94
CA THR A 153 -2.58 9.95 19.05
C THR A 153 -1.13 9.50 18.89
N VAL A 154 -0.71 9.13 17.68
CA VAL A 154 0.67 8.67 17.44
C VAL A 154 1.66 9.82 17.55
N ILE A 155 1.30 10.99 17.02
CA ILE A 155 2.12 12.20 17.08
C ILE A 155 2.33 12.59 18.53
N ASP A 156 1.25 12.68 19.31
CA ASP A 156 1.31 13.09 20.71
C ASP A 156 2.16 12.13 21.55
N ILE A 157 2.06 10.81 21.31
CA ILE A 157 2.90 9.81 22.00
C ILE A 157 4.36 9.94 21.57
N CYS A 158 4.64 10.16 20.27
CA CYS A 158 6.01 10.31 19.80
C CYS A 158 6.64 11.59 20.35
N ASP A 159 5.95 12.71 20.30
CA ASP A 159 6.41 13.99 20.86
C ASP A 159 6.66 13.91 22.37
N LEU A 160 5.88 13.09 23.09
CA LEU A 160 6.07 12.85 24.52
C LEU A 160 7.38 12.12 24.84
N ILE A 161 7.80 11.18 23.98
CA ILE A 161 8.97 10.31 24.24
C ILE A 161 10.20 10.65 23.39
N ALA A 162 10.06 11.56 22.42
CA ALA A 162 11.12 11.91 21.50
C ALA A 162 12.36 12.41 22.27
N PRO A 163 13.57 11.96 21.90
CA PRO A 163 14.79 12.49 22.47
C PRO A 163 14.97 13.97 22.07
N GLU A 164 15.67 14.75 22.90
CA GLU A 164 15.97 16.14 22.52
C GLU A 164 16.93 16.19 21.32
N ASP A 165 16.95 17.31 20.59
CA ASP A 165 17.81 17.49 19.42
C ASP A 165 19.29 17.24 19.75
N GLY A 166 19.84 16.16 19.19
CA GLY A 166 21.24 15.77 19.36
C GLY A 166 21.48 14.71 20.44
N GLU A 167 20.44 14.26 21.15
CA GLU A 167 20.50 13.09 22.01
C GLU A 167 20.50 11.78 21.21
N GLU A 168 20.86 10.68 21.88
CA GLU A 168 20.85 9.37 21.25
C GLU A 168 19.42 8.89 21.02
N ARG A 169 19.25 8.13 19.93
CA ARG A 169 18.01 7.42 19.64
C ARG A 169 17.58 6.54 20.81
N ILE A 170 16.28 6.49 21.01
CA ILE A 170 15.66 5.69 22.07
C ILE A 170 15.09 4.40 21.51
N TRP A 171 14.91 3.42 22.38
CA TRP A 171 14.19 2.19 22.06
C TRP A 171 12.84 2.17 22.76
N SER A 172 11.79 1.88 22.01
CA SER A 172 10.41 1.84 22.49
C SER A 172 9.64 0.62 21.95
N VAL A 173 8.58 0.26 22.66
CA VAL A 173 7.59 -0.74 22.24
C VAL A 173 6.25 -0.06 22.04
N PHE A 174 5.61 -0.32 20.89
CA PHE A 174 4.31 0.23 20.53
C PHE A 174 3.28 -0.86 20.21
N PRO A 175 1.99 -0.65 20.49
CA PRO A 175 0.93 -1.51 20.03
C PRO A 175 0.95 -1.68 18.51
N THR A 176 0.60 -2.88 18.05
CA THR A 176 0.69 -3.30 16.65
C THR A 176 -0.03 -2.37 15.66
N ASP A 177 -1.11 -1.72 16.08
CA ASP A 177 -1.89 -0.78 15.29
C ASP A 177 -1.20 0.59 15.13
N LEU A 178 -0.28 0.96 16.03
CA LEU A 178 0.47 2.23 15.97
C LEU A 178 1.82 2.09 15.22
N VAL A 179 2.39 0.87 15.16
CA VAL A 179 3.72 0.58 14.57
C VAL A 179 3.90 1.17 13.16
N TYR A 180 2.86 1.17 12.33
CA TYR A 180 2.96 1.67 10.96
C TYR A 180 3.22 3.18 10.88
N PHE A 181 2.81 3.93 11.90
CA PHE A 181 2.80 5.38 11.90
C PHE A 181 4.03 5.98 12.60
N VAL A 182 4.55 5.33 13.65
CA VAL A 182 5.70 5.83 14.44
C VAL A 182 6.89 6.17 13.54
N ARG A 183 7.34 5.20 12.71
CA ARG A 183 8.47 5.40 11.77
C ARG A 183 8.20 6.41 10.65
N GLN A 184 6.92 6.74 10.38
CA GLN A 184 6.59 7.79 9.40
C GLN A 184 6.71 9.18 10.01
N TYR A 185 6.55 9.28 11.34
CA TYR A 185 6.59 10.54 12.06
C TYR A 185 8.01 10.86 12.54
N ASP A 186 8.63 9.95 13.30
CA ASP A 186 9.92 10.17 13.95
C ASP A 186 10.87 8.98 13.72
N THR A 187 12.09 9.28 13.28
CA THR A 187 13.14 8.29 13.00
C THR A 187 14.08 8.03 14.17
N ASP A 188 14.03 8.86 15.21
CA ASP A 188 14.88 8.74 16.39
C ASP A 188 14.27 7.83 17.46
N ILE A 189 13.02 7.42 17.25
CA ILE A 189 12.34 6.36 18.01
C ILE A 189 12.54 5.01 17.31
N GLN A 190 13.37 4.14 17.89
CA GLN A 190 13.59 2.78 17.41
C GLN A 190 12.61 1.81 18.07
N MET A 191 11.98 0.95 17.27
CA MET A 191 11.03 -0.06 17.78
C MET A 191 11.65 -1.46 17.80
N LEU A 192 11.39 -2.22 18.87
CA LEU A 192 11.85 -3.62 19.00
C LEU A 192 11.25 -4.58 17.96
N TYR A 193 10.13 -4.19 17.35
CA TYR A 193 9.54 -4.87 16.20
C TYR A 193 8.90 -3.85 15.25
N GLY A 194 8.82 -4.19 13.97
CA GLY A 194 8.18 -3.41 12.94
C GLY A 194 7.11 -4.18 12.17
N ARG A 195 6.77 -3.65 10.99
CA ARG A 195 5.78 -4.21 10.06
C ARG A 195 5.99 -5.70 9.76
N GLU A 196 7.24 -6.14 9.73
CA GLU A 196 7.61 -7.53 9.46
C GLU A 196 7.02 -8.53 10.47
N MET A 197 6.76 -8.10 11.70
CA MET A 197 6.14 -8.93 12.75
C MET A 197 4.61 -8.84 12.73
N VAL A 198 4.07 -7.73 12.22
CA VAL A 198 2.62 -7.48 12.12
C VAL A 198 2.00 -8.24 10.95
N GLU A 199 2.72 -8.35 9.84
CA GLU A 199 2.22 -8.98 8.62
C GLU A 199 2.22 -10.53 8.75
N PRO A 200 1.05 -11.20 8.87
CA PRO A 200 0.99 -12.63 9.19
C PRO A 200 1.70 -13.51 8.17
N LYS A 201 1.82 -13.01 6.93
CA LYS A 201 2.47 -13.71 5.82
C LYS A 201 3.96 -13.99 6.06
N TRP A 202 4.64 -13.17 6.86
CA TRP A 202 6.09 -13.24 6.99
C TRP A 202 6.51 -14.26 8.05
N GLN A 203 5.56 -14.71 8.90
CA GLN A 203 5.73 -15.72 9.95
C GLN A 203 6.94 -15.49 10.86
N TYR A 204 7.39 -14.24 11.00
CA TYR A 204 8.42 -13.91 11.96
C TYR A 204 7.84 -13.93 13.37
N ALA A 205 8.54 -14.62 14.27
CA ALA A 205 8.20 -14.66 15.68
C ALA A 205 9.20 -13.79 16.44
N GLU A 206 8.72 -12.66 16.95
CA GLU A 206 9.47 -11.81 17.86
C GLU A 206 8.80 -11.93 19.25
N PRO A 207 9.57 -12.28 20.31
CA PRO A 207 9.02 -12.50 21.65
C PRO A 207 8.25 -11.30 22.23
N VAL A 208 8.77 -10.08 22.10
CA VAL A 208 8.10 -8.86 22.61
C VAL A 208 6.78 -8.63 21.87
N HIS A 209 6.77 -8.75 20.54
CA HIS A 209 5.55 -8.66 19.73
C HIS A 209 4.51 -9.72 20.15
N THR A 210 4.95 -10.93 20.47
CA THR A 210 4.06 -12.03 20.88
C THR A 210 3.36 -11.72 22.21
N ILE A 211 4.09 -11.18 23.18
CA ILE A 211 3.54 -10.76 24.47
C ILE A 211 2.60 -9.56 24.30
N MET A 212 3.04 -8.54 23.57
CA MET A 212 2.23 -7.34 23.27
C MET A 212 0.96 -7.67 22.49
N ASN A 213 1.00 -8.69 21.62
CA ASN A 213 -0.12 -9.12 20.80
C ASN A 213 -0.95 -10.26 21.41
N ASN A 214 -0.72 -10.62 22.68
CA ASN A 214 -1.60 -11.56 23.39
C ASN A 214 -3.07 -11.07 23.30
N PRO A 215 -4.05 -11.94 23.01
CA PRO A 215 -5.42 -11.52 22.76
C PRO A 215 -6.13 -10.92 23.97
N THR A 216 -5.69 -11.20 25.20
CA THR A 216 -6.42 -10.81 26.41
C THR A 216 -5.54 -10.15 27.47
N ILE A 217 -4.39 -10.74 27.78
CA ILE A 217 -3.58 -10.34 28.94
C ILE A 217 -2.12 -10.21 28.54
N ILE A 218 -1.51 -9.07 28.86
CA ILE A 218 -0.07 -8.83 28.69
C ILE A 218 0.65 -9.22 29.98
N ASP A 219 1.62 -10.14 29.88
CA ASP A 219 2.50 -10.47 30.99
C ASP A 219 3.61 -9.41 31.10
N ILE A 220 3.46 -8.51 32.08
CA ILE A 220 4.41 -7.41 32.30
C ILE A 220 5.77 -7.91 32.76
N GLU A 221 5.84 -8.96 33.57
CA GLU A 221 7.13 -9.46 34.05
C GLU A 221 7.95 -10.06 32.90
N GLU A 222 7.31 -10.86 32.04
CA GLU A 222 7.94 -11.42 30.86
C GLU A 222 8.31 -10.33 29.84
N LEU A 223 7.43 -9.34 29.63
CA LEU A 223 7.69 -8.19 28.78
C LEU A 223 8.96 -7.45 29.23
N LEU A 224 9.02 -7.10 30.51
CA LEU A 224 10.12 -6.32 31.08
C LEU A 224 11.46 -7.05 31.05
N LYS A 225 11.46 -8.38 31.20
CA LYS A 225 12.67 -9.18 31.02
C LYS A 225 13.29 -8.96 29.63
N LEU A 226 12.46 -8.95 28.59
CA LEU A 226 12.91 -8.84 27.20
C LEU A 226 13.20 -7.39 26.79
N THR A 227 12.42 -6.41 27.27
CA THR A 227 12.64 -5.00 26.94
C THR A 227 13.90 -4.47 27.62
N ARG A 228 14.15 -4.85 28.88
CA ARG A 228 15.36 -4.44 29.62
C ARG A 228 16.64 -5.07 29.07
N GLU A 229 16.59 -6.33 28.62
CA GLU A 229 17.73 -6.97 27.94
C GLU A 229 18.18 -6.19 26.68
N ARG A 230 17.25 -5.45 26.06
CA ARG A 230 17.48 -4.69 24.83
C ARG A 230 17.50 -3.17 25.06
N TYR A 231 17.64 -2.72 26.30
CA TYR A 231 17.74 -1.30 26.67
C TYR A 231 16.55 -0.46 26.16
N CYS A 232 15.36 -1.04 26.12
CA CYS A 232 14.13 -0.36 25.70
C CYS A 232 13.57 0.47 26.85
N THR A 233 13.62 1.80 26.68
CA THR A 233 13.34 2.77 27.75
C THR A 233 11.89 3.21 27.82
N TYR A 234 11.11 3.01 26.75
CA TYR A 234 9.69 3.39 26.73
C TYR A 234 8.80 2.21 26.32
N ILE A 235 7.62 2.13 26.94
CA ILE A 235 6.64 1.08 26.66
C ILE A 235 5.27 1.72 26.56
N VAL A 236 4.67 1.64 25.37
CA VAL A 236 3.30 2.06 25.11
C VAL A 236 2.43 0.81 25.11
N LEU A 237 1.52 0.67 26.08
CA LEU A 237 0.64 -0.49 26.15
C LEU A 237 -0.66 -0.27 25.37
N PRO A 238 -1.28 -1.33 24.82
CA PRO A 238 -2.57 -1.22 24.16
C PRO A 238 -3.68 -0.78 25.12
N ASN A 239 -4.57 0.08 24.67
CA ASN A 239 -5.68 0.62 25.47
C ASN A 239 -6.85 -0.35 25.69
N ASN A 240 -6.77 -1.57 25.14
CA ASN A 240 -7.85 -2.54 25.08
C ASN A 240 -7.49 -3.92 25.66
N LYS A 241 -6.40 -4.01 26.43
CA LYS A 241 -5.92 -5.26 27.03
C LYS A 241 -5.68 -5.11 28.53
N GLU A 242 -5.88 -6.20 29.25
CA GLU A 242 -5.52 -6.27 30.66
C GLU A 242 -4.04 -6.61 30.81
N VAL A 243 -3.48 -6.29 31.97
CA VAL A 243 -2.09 -6.59 32.35
C VAL A 243 -2.09 -7.53 33.56
N THR A 244 -1.12 -8.43 33.65
CA THR A 244 -1.03 -9.38 34.79
C THR A 244 -0.90 -8.67 36.13
N GLN A 245 -0.15 -7.57 36.16
CA GLN A 245 0.15 -6.76 37.33
C GLN A 245 0.38 -5.31 36.89
N ALA A 246 0.20 -4.35 37.81
CA ALA A 246 0.46 -2.94 37.54
C ALA A 246 1.94 -2.73 37.15
N PRO A 247 2.25 -2.11 35.99
CA PRO A 247 3.63 -1.87 35.57
C PRO A 247 4.48 -1.13 36.61
N GLU A 248 3.85 -0.25 37.39
CA GLU A 248 4.45 0.53 38.47
C GLU A 248 5.04 -0.37 39.57
N ASN A 249 4.49 -1.57 39.80
CA ASN A 249 5.03 -2.54 40.75
C ASN A 249 6.42 -3.06 40.35
N PHE A 250 6.78 -2.95 39.06
CA PHE A 250 8.08 -3.35 38.53
C PHE A 250 9.03 -2.15 38.33
N GLY A 251 8.65 -0.97 38.83
CA GLY A 251 9.45 0.25 38.77
C GLY A 251 9.27 1.07 37.50
N LEU A 252 8.20 0.83 36.72
CA LEU A 252 7.86 1.70 35.60
C LEU A 252 7.18 2.97 36.08
N GLU A 253 7.47 4.06 35.39
CA GLU A 253 6.88 5.37 35.66
C GLU A 253 5.85 5.67 34.56
N LEU A 254 4.59 5.86 34.94
CA LEU A 254 3.56 6.31 34.00
C LEU A 254 3.81 7.79 33.67
N LEU A 255 4.12 8.09 32.41
CA LEU A 255 4.33 9.46 31.96
C LEU A 255 3.00 10.15 31.64
N ASP A 256 2.17 9.50 30.83
CA ASP A 256 0.85 9.99 30.46
C ASP A 256 -0.04 8.85 29.93
N THR A 257 -1.32 9.14 29.71
CA THR A 257 -2.27 8.27 29.01
C THR A 257 -2.91 9.05 27.85
N ILE A 258 -2.45 8.78 26.63
CA ILE A 258 -2.86 9.52 25.43
C ILE A 258 -3.90 8.68 24.67
N ASP A 259 -5.13 9.20 24.55
CA ASP A 259 -6.28 8.49 23.94
C ASP A 259 -6.46 7.04 24.44
N GLY A 260 -6.20 6.86 25.74
CA GLY A 260 -6.30 5.57 26.43
C GLY A 260 -5.06 4.68 26.35
N TYR A 261 -4.03 5.05 25.58
CA TYR A 261 -2.75 4.33 25.55
C TYR A 261 -1.87 4.82 26.70
N PRO A 262 -1.60 4.00 27.73
CA PRO A 262 -0.68 4.38 28.79
C PRO A 262 0.77 4.30 28.27
N VAL A 263 1.51 5.38 28.48
CA VAL A 263 2.90 5.53 28.07
C VAL A 263 3.78 5.46 29.30
N TYR A 264 4.63 4.44 29.37
CA TYR A 264 5.51 4.18 30.49
C TYR A 264 6.98 4.46 30.14
N TYR A 265 7.71 4.99 31.11
CA TYR A 265 9.16 5.06 31.13
C TYR A 265 9.74 3.98 32.05
N ASP A 266 10.80 3.31 31.61
CA ASP A 266 11.52 2.31 32.39
C ASP A 266 12.90 2.83 32.84
N PRO A 267 13.02 3.39 34.06
CA PRO A 267 14.30 3.90 34.56
C PRO A 267 15.35 2.79 34.73
N VAL A 268 14.93 1.53 34.90
CA VAL A 268 15.86 0.39 35.01
C VAL A 268 16.53 0.13 33.66
N ALA A 269 15.77 0.16 32.56
CA ALA A 269 16.34 0.01 31.22
C ALA A 269 17.27 1.18 30.87
N ALA A 270 16.90 2.41 31.23
CA ALA A 270 17.70 3.60 30.96
C ALA A 270 19.03 3.65 31.72
N SER A 271 19.06 3.18 32.96
CA SER A 271 20.27 3.17 33.81
C SER A 271 21.28 2.07 33.47
N THR A 272 20.88 1.09 32.64
CA THR A 272 21.74 -0.04 32.23
C THR A 272 22.50 0.25 30.92
N LYS A 273 22.22 1.39 30.28
CA LYS A 273 22.86 1.84 29.04
C LYS A 273 24.27 2.41 29.30
#